data_AF-A0A8I6XM91-F1
#
_entry.id   AF-A0A8I6XM91-F1
#
_cell.length_a   1.000
_cell.length_b   1.000
_cell.length_c   1.000
_cell.angle_alpha   90.00
_cell.angle_beta   90.00
_cell.angle_gamma   90.00
#
_symmetry.space_group_name_H-M   'P 1'
#
loop_
_entity.id
_entity.type
_entity.pdbx_description
1 polymer ?
#
loop_
_entity_poly.entity_id
_entity_poly.type
_entity_poly.pdbx_seq_one_letter_code
_entity_poly.pdbx_strand_id
1 'polypeptide(L)'
;MIQKGLGQEVDVSNKRKGNCGRKPYDDILSLIPTIPLNKRSTIQSLDKAPGVSPTTLYKKFKLNKIRRHSNSVKPVLIEKHKRDRVEFCLSMLDDATLGYVSPSFRSMHNIVHIDEKWSCMTKKKINYYLLPNEEDPERPIKNSIGKVMFLTAVARPRFDEDGNMTFSGKIGVWPFVRVTAAAKRSKNREKGTLERKSIIVTRDVMGEYIIQKVVPAIQAL
;
A
#
# COMPACT_ATOMS: atom_id res chain seq x y z
N MET A 1 4.22 -39.32 -40.97
CA MET A 1 4.64 -40.06 -42.18
C MET A 1 3.57 -39.82 -43.21
N ILE A 2 3.94 -39.61 -44.47
CA ILE A 2 3.03 -39.49 -45.62
C ILE A 2 3.25 -40.77 -46.44
N GLN A 3 2.20 -41.53 -46.72
CA GLN A 3 2.26 -42.71 -47.59
C GLN A 3 1.47 -42.44 -48.87
N LYS A 4 1.97 -42.92 -50.00
CA LYS A 4 1.29 -42.87 -51.29
C LYS A 4 0.52 -44.17 -51.48
N GLY A 5 -0.81 -44.10 -51.39
CA GLY A 5 -1.71 -45.15 -51.86
C GLY A 5 -2.40 -44.66 -53.13
N LEU A 6 -2.29 -45.42 -54.24
CA LEU A 6 -2.93 -45.10 -55.53
C LEU A 6 -2.61 -43.69 -56.09
N GLY A 7 -1.38 -43.20 -55.87
CA GLY A 7 -0.86 -42.00 -56.54
C GLY A 7 -1.32 -40.64 -55.98
N GLN A 8 -2.17 -40.61 -54.95
CA GLN A 8 -2.49 -39.38 -54.21
C GLN A 8 -1.77 -39.33 -52.86
N GLU A 9 -1.35 -38.14 -52.44
CA GLU A 9 -0.77 -37.93 -51.12
C GLU A 9 -1.86 -38.05 -50.06
N VAL A 10 -1.79 -39.10 -49.25
CA VAL A 10 -2.74 -39.32 -48.15
C VAL A 10 -2.05 -39.00 -46.82
N ASP A 11 -2.62 -38.05 -46.09
CA ASP A 11 -2.17 -37.71 -44.75
C ASP A 11 -2.53 -38.83 -43.76
N VAL A 12 -1.55 -39.68 -43.48
CA VAL A 12 -1.58 -40.75 -42.46
C VAL A 12 -1.03 -40.29 -41.11
N SER A 13 -0.90 -38.98 -40.88
CA SER A 13 -0.58 -38.45 -39.56
C SER A 13 -1.65 -38.85 -38.53
N ASN A 14 -1.21 -39.25 -37.35
CA ASN A 14 -2.12 -39.67 -36.29
C ASN A 14 -2.96 -38.47 -35.82
N LYS A 15 -4.21 -38.39 -36.29
CA LYS A 15 -5.18 -37.33 -35.94
C LYS A 15 -5.51 -37.25 -34.44
N ARG A 16 -5.06 -38.22 -33.64
CA ARG A 16 -5.16 -38.19 -32.17
C ARG A 16 -4.11 -37.26 -31.56
N LYS A 17 -2.95 -37.05 -32.19
CA LYS A 17 -1.88 -36.18 -31.66
C LYS A 17 -2.40 -34.74 -31.52
N GLY A 18 -2.61 -34.28 -30.29
CA GLY A 18 -3.23 -32.98 -29.95
C GLY A 18 -4.74 -33.01 -29.69
N ASN A 19 -5.44 -34.04 -30.15
CA ASN A 19 -6.86 -34.31 -29.87
C ASN A 19 -7.07 -35.36 -28.75
N CYS A 20 -5.98 -35.86 -28.15
CA CYS A 20 -5.99 -36.72 -26.98
C CYS A 20 -6.27 -35.91 -25.70
N GLY A 21 -7.02 -36.52 -24.78
CA GLY A 21 -7.23 -35.97 -23.44
C GLY A 21 -8.54 -35.20 -23.28
N ARG A 22 -8.82 -34.79 -22.04
CA ARG A 22 -10.05 -34.07 -21.70
C ARG A 22 -10.02 -32.68 -22.33
N LYS A 23 -10.94 -32.42 -23.26
CA LYS A 23 -11.11 -31.09 -23.86
C LYS A 23 -11.44 -30.07 -22.77
N PRO A 24 -10.81 -28.87 -22.77
CA PRO A 24 -11.08 -27.85 -21.78
C PRO A 24 -12.52 -27.36 -21.92
N TYR A 25 -13.31 -27.51 -20.86
CA TYR A 25 -14.61 -26.86 -20.74
C TYR A 25 -14.35 -25.40 -20.33
N ASP A 26 -14.50 -24.47 -21.28
CA ASP A 26 -14.14 -23.05 -21.13
C ASP A 26 -15.33 -22.12 -20.87
N ASP A 27 -16.52 -22.67 -20.73
CA ASP A 27 -17.79 -21.92 -20.59
C ASP A 27 -17.91 -21.12 -19.28
N ILE A 28 -17.04 -21.40 -18.31
CA ILE A 28 -17.03 -20.68 -17.03
C ILE A 28 -16.45 -19.26 -17.19
N LEU A 29 -15.51 -19.04 -18.13
CA LEU A 29 -14.89 -17.72 -18.31
C LEU A 29 -15.87 -16.70 -18.91
N SER A 30 -16.74 -17.14 -19.81
CA SER A 30 -17.86 -16.37 -20.36
C SER A 30 -18.94 -16.08 -19.32
N LEU A 31 -19.15 -17.00 -18.37
CA LEU A 31 -20.16 -16.85 -17.32
C LEU A 31 -19.74 -15.87 -16.21
N ILE A 32 -18.45 -15.78 -15.87
CA ILE A 32 -17.99 -14.93 -14.75
C ILE A 32 -18.48 -13.48 -14.88
N PRO A 33 -18.38 -12.80 -16.04
CA PRO A 33 -18.89 -11.44 -16.24
C PRO A 33 -20.38 -11.22 -15.97
N THR A 34 -21.24 -12.24 -16.02
CA THR A 34 -22.69 -12.08 -15.78
C THR A 34 -23.06 -12.10 -14.29
N ILE A 35 -22.21 -12.67 -13.44
CA ILE A 35 -22.44 -12.80 -11.99
C ILE A 35 -22.18 -11.43 -11.31
N PRO A 36 -22.98 -10.89 -10.40
CA PRO A 36 -22.66 -9.58 -9.81
C PRO A 36 -21.36 -9.60 -8.97
N LEU A 37 -20.60 -8.48 -8.96
CA LEU A 37 -19.27 -8.39 -8.33
C LEU A 37 -19.25 -8.77 -6.84
N ASN A 38 -20.32 -8.46 -6.11
CA ASN A 38 -20.47 -8.81 -4.69
C ASN A 38 -20.43 -10.33 -4.44
N LYS A 39 -20.73 -11.17 -5.44
CA LYS A 39 -20.65 -12.63 -5.37
C LYS A 39 -19.30 -13.19 -5.85
N ARG A 40 -18.35 -12.35 -6.28
CA ARG A 40 -17.04 -12.79 -6.85
C ARG A 40 -15.84 -12.58 -5.92
N SER A 41 -16.05 -12.34 -4.63
CA SER A 41 -14.97 -11.98 -3.69
C SER A 41 -13.99 -13.13 -3.41
N THR A 42 -14.49 -14.37 -3.34
CA THR A 42 -13.68 -15.58 -3.12
C THR A 42 -14.05 -16.66 -4.13
N ILE A 43 -13.19 -17.69 -4.26
CA ILE A 43 -13.51 -18.86 -5.10
C ILE A 43 -14.81 -19.51 -4.62
N GLN A 44 -14.99 -19.61 -3.30
CA GLN A 44 -16.20 -20.18 -2.69
C GLN A 44 -17.44 -19.32 -2.94
N SER A 45 -17.34 -17.99 -2.93
CA SER A 45 -18.50 -17.14 -3.21
C SER A 45 -18.93 -17.24 -4.68
N LEU A 46 -17.94 -17.32 -5.57
CA LEU A 46 -18.16 -17.42 -7.02
C LEU A 46 -18.74 -18.78 -7.41
N ASP A 47 -18.39 -19.83 -6.69
CA ASP A 47 -18.91 -21.19 -6.86
C ASP A 47 -20.40 -21.33 -6.57
N LYS A 48 -20.99 -20.43 -5.78
CA LYS A 48 -22.44 -20.43 -5.53
C LYS A 48 -23.27 -20.04 -6.77
N ALA A 49 -22.63 -19.60 -7.85
CA ALA A 49 -23.31 -19.31 -9.10
C ALA A 49 -23.58 -20.62 -9.89
N PRO A 50 -24.73 -20.72 -10.56
CA PRO A 50 -25.09 -21.92 -11.32
C PRO A 50 -24.06 -22.18 -12.43
N GLY A 51 -23.65 -23.44 -12.63
CA GLY A 51 -22.70 -23.81 -13.68
C GLY A 51 -21.22 -23.55 -13.36
N VAL A 52 -20.92 -23.11 -12.13
CA VAL A 52 -19.54 -22.92 -11.65
C VAL A 52 -19.19 -24.05 -10.68
N SER A 53 -17.95 -24.54 -10.76
CA SER A 53 -17.41 -25.57 -9.85
C SER A 53 -16.15 -25.03 -9.17
N PRO A 54 -15.91 -25.30 -7.88
CA PRO A 54 -14.84 -24.63 -7.13
C PRO A 54 -13.48 -25.17 -7.55
N THR A 55 -13.42 -26.46 -7.89
CA THR A 55 -12.21 -27.12 -8.39
C THR A 55 -11.79 -26.57 -9.76
N THR A 56 -12.76 -26.28 -10.62
CA THR A 56 -12.49 -25.69 -11.93
C THR A 56 -12.03 -24.25 -11.81
N LEU A 57 -12.66 -23.44 -10.94
CA LEU A 57 -12.20 -22.09 -10.63
C LEU A 57 -10.76 -22.07 -10.10
N TYR A 58 -10.43 -22.96 -9.15
CA TYR A 58 -9.08 -23.05 -8.60
C TYR A 58 -8.04 -23.42 -9.66
N LYS A 59 -8.35 -24.37 -10.55
CA LYS A 59 -7.49 -24.72 -11.70
C LYS A 59 -7.30 -23.52 -12.64
N LYS A 60 -8.37 -22.81 -12.98
CA LYS A 60 -8.29 -21.60 -13.84
C LYS A 60 -7.50 -20.47 -13.17
N PHE A 61 -7.59 -20.33 -11.85
CA PHE A 61 -6.76 -19.41 -11.08
C PHE A 61 -5.27 -19.81 -11.13
N LYS A 62 -4.93 -21.10 -10.93
CA LYS A 62 -3.55 -21.60 -11.05
C LYS A 62 -2.98 -21.48 -12.47
N LEU A 63 -3.83 -21.60 -13.49
CA LEU A 63 -3.48 -21.38 -14.89
C LEU A 63 -3.47 -19.89 -15.29
N ASN A 64 -3.60 -18.95 -14.33
CA ASN A 64 -3.65 -17.51 -14.55
C ASN A 64 -4.74 -17.03 -15.53
N LYS A 65 -5.81 -17.81 -15.72
CA LYS A 65 -6.98 -17.42 -16.53
C LYS A 65 -7.95 -16.53 -15.75
N ILE A 66 -7.89 -16.57 -14.43
CA ILE A 66 -8.64 -15.70 -13.50
C ILE A 66 -7.62 -15.08 -12.55
N ARG A 67 -7.73 -13.78 -12.29
CA ARG A 67 -6.85 -13.06 -11.36
C ARG A 67 -7.59 -12.60 -10.12
N ARG A 68 -6.91 -12.61 -8.97
CA ARG A 68 -7.38 -11.92 -7.77
C ARG A 68 -6.99 -10.44 -7.89
N HIS A 69 -7.94 -9.55 -7.63
CA HIS A 69 -7.67 -8.13 -7.52
C HIS A 69 -8.16 -7.65 -6.15
N SER A 70 -7.25 -7.02 -5.40
CA SER A 70 -7.60 -6.37 -4.14
C SER A 70 -7.84 -4.89 -4.42
N ASN A 71 -9.06 -4.43 -4.15
CA ASN A 71 -9.36 -3.00 -4.18
C ASN A 71 -9.31 -2.45 -2.75
N SER A 72 -8.52 -1.41 -2.54
CA SER A 72 -8.50 -0.69 -1.26
C SER A 72 -9.61 0.34 -1.25
N VAL A 73 -10.21 0.58 -0.09
CA VAL A 73 -11.16 1.68 0.08
C VAL A 73 -10.44 2.99 -0.24
N LYS A 74 -10.97 3.72 -1.22
CA LYS A 74 -10.49 5.05 -1.59
C LYS A 74 -11.57 6.06 -1.19
N PRO A 75 -11.21 7.21 -0.62
CA PRO A 75 -12.18 8.26 -0.37
C PRO A 75 -12.81 8.71 -1.68
N VAL A 76 -14.10 9.03 -1.64
CA VAL A 76 -14.82 9.56 -2.80
C VAL A 76 -14.31 10.98 -3.05
N LEU A 77 -13.74 11.23 -4.23
CA LEU A 77 -13.34 12.57 -4.64
C LEU A 77 -14.54 13.26 -5.30
N ILE A 78 -15.04 14.31 -4.64
CA ILE A 78 -16.03 15.22 -5.21
C ILE A 78 -15.39 15.94 -6.41
N GLU A 79 -16.19 16.29 -7.43
CA GLU A 79 -15.70 16.99 -8.63
C GLU A 79 -14.88 18.25 -8.30
N LYS A 80 -15.26 19.00 -7.27
CA LYS A 80 -14.47 20.13 -6.77
C LYS A 80 -13.05 19.70 -6.40
N HIS A 81 -12.88 18.69 -5.54
CA HIS A 81 -11.58 18.19 -5.13
C HIS A 81 -10.75 17.62 -6.29
N LYS A 82 -11.40 17.10 -7.34
CA LYS A 82 -10.68 16.69 -8.55
C LYS A 82 -10.10 17.91 -9.28
N ARG A 83 -10.90 18.96 -9.47
CA ARG A 83 -10.44 20.22 -10.09
C ARG A 83 -9.32 20.87 -9.27
N ASP A 84 -9.53 21.03 -7.96
CA ASP A 84 -8.54 21.64 -7.06
C ASP A 84 -7.19 20.90 -7.13
N ARG A 85 -7.21 19.57 -7.24
CA ARG A 85 -5.98 18.76 -7.39
C ARG A 85 -5.30 18.96 -8.73
N VAL A 86 -6.06 19.06 -9.82
CA VAL A 86 -5.49 19.32 -11.14
C VAL A 86 -4.91 20.72 -11.20
N GLU A 87 -5.63 21.72 -10.69
CA GLU A 87 -5.17 23.10 -10.58
C GLU A 87 -3.88 23.21 -9.76
N PHE A 88 -3.81 22.51 -8.63
CA PHE A 88 -2.56 22.40 -7.85
C PHE A 88 -1.42 21.77 -8.64
N CYS A 89 -1.67 20.70 -9.39
CA CYS A 89 -0.62 20.10 -10.24
C CYS A 89 -0.13 21.07 -11.33
N LEU A 90 -1.04 21.85 -11.92
CA LEU A 90 -0.71 22.84 -12.95
C LEU A 90 0.09 24.00 -12.35
N SER A 91 -0.24 24.48 -11.16
CA SER A 91 0.50 25.56 -10.49
C SER A 91 1.91 25.15 -10.05
N MET A 92 2.18 23.86 -9.95
CA MET A 92 3.49 23.30 -9.66
C MET A 92 4.37 23.09 -10.90
N LEU A 93 3.88 23.39 -12.11
CA LEU A 93 4.70 23.41 -13.32
C LEU A 93 5.69 24.58 -13.27
N ASP A 94 6.86 24.36 -13.86
CA ASP A 94 7.88 25.39 -13.99
C ASP A 94 7.57 26.26 -15.21
N ASP A 95 7.31 27.55 -14.95
CA ASP A 95 6.92 28.54 -15.95
C ASP A 95 7.96 28.65 -17.07
N ALA A 96 9.24 28.43 -16.75
CA ALA A 96 10.33 28.43 -17.73
C ALA A 96 10.26 27.27 -18.72
N THR A 97 9.58 26.18 -18.35
CA THR A 97 9.53 24.95 -19.15
C THR A 97 8.19 24.70 -19.84
N LEU A 98 7.18 25.55 -19.60
CA LEU A 98 5.84 25.41 -20.16
C LEU A 98 5.81 25.41 -21.70
N GLY A 99 6.79 26.02 -22.36
CA GLY A 99 6.90 26.08 -23.82
C GLY A 99 7.56 24.86 -24.48
N TYR A 100 8.12 23.92 -23.71
CA TYR A 100 8.74 22.71 -24.28
C TYR A 100 7.72 21.58 -24.44
N VAL A 101 8.07 20.60 -25.27
CA VAL A 101 7.28 19.38 -25.54
C VAL A 101 6.95 18.62 -24.24
N SER A 102 7.82 18.70 -23.24
CA SER A 102 7.62 18.13 -21.91
C SER A 102 7.92 19.17 -20.82
N PRO A 103 6.91 19.85 -20.27
CA PRO A 103 7.10 20.77 -19.15
C PRO A 103 7.55 20.00 -17.91
N SER A 104 8.44 20.61 -17.13
CA SER A 104 8.93 20.06 -15.88
C SER A 104 8.17 20.65 -14.69
N PHE A 105 8.19 19.95 -13.56
CA PHE A 105 7.71 20.51 -12.30
C PHE A 105 8.77 21.41 -11.68
N ARG A 106 8.32 22.42 -10.93
CA ARG A 106 9.17 23.24 -10.08
C ARG A 106 10.09 22.36 -9.25
N SER A 107 11.30 22.84 -9.03
CA SER A 107 12.35 22.02 -8.41
C SER A 107 12.09 21.72 -6.93
N MET A 108 11.23 22.49 -6.24
CA MET A 108 10.84 22.31 -4.84
C MET A 108 12.02 22.34 -3.83
N HIS A 109 13.17 22.92 -4.21
CA HIS A 109 14.35 23.01 -3.32
C HIS A 109 14.11 23.88 -2.08
N ASN A 110 13.14 24.79 -2.14
CA ASN A 110 12.71 25.69 -1.08
C ASN A 110 11.38 25.27 -0.42
N ILE A 111 10.93 24.02 -0.64
CA ILE A 111 9.70 23.49 -0.05
C ILE A 111 10.04 22.44 0.99
N VAL A 112 9.44 22.59 2.17
CA VAL A 112 9.49 21.61 3.24
C VAL A 112 8.11 20.97 3.37
N HIS A 113 8.05 19.66 3.22
CA HIS A 113 6.85 18.87 3.45
C HIS A 113 6.77 18.45 4.92
N ILE A 114 5.63 18.72 5.53
CA ILE A 114 5.37 18.40 6.93
C ILE A 114 4.18 17.44 6.97
N ASP A 115 4.31 16.36 7.73
CA ASP A 115 3.22 15.40 7.93
C ASP A 115 3.16 14.91 9.38
N GLU A 116 1.96 14.52 9.80
CA GLU A 116 1.68 13.94 11.09
C GLU A 116 1.41 12.44 10.94
N LYS A 117 2.11 11.62 11.72
CA LYS A 117 1.93 10.17 11.65
C LYS A 117 1.82 9.50 13.00
N TRP A 118 0.75 8.75 13.18
CA TRP A 118 0.61 7.83 14.31
C TRP A 118 1.52 6.60 14.15
N SER A 119 2.42 6.41 15.11
CA SER A 119 3.18 5.18 15.26
C SER A 119 2.59 4.34 16.39
N CYS A 120 2.25 3.09 16.09
CA CYS A 120 1.82 2.12 17.10
C CYS A 120 3.05 1.39 17.63
N MET A 121 3.18 1.24 18.95
CA MET A 121 4.30 0.52 19.56
C MET A 121 4.33 -0.97 19.18
N THR A 122 3.20 -1.53 18.75
CA THR A 122 3.09 -2.93 18.34
C THR A 122 2.53 -3.04 16.93
N LYS A 123 3.13 -3.89 16.09
CA LYS A 123 2.60 -4.21 14.75
C LYS A 123 1.32 -5.03 14.89
N LYS A 124 0.31 -4.73 14.06
CA LYS A 124 -0.96 -5.49 14.03
C LYS A 124 -0.77 -6.95 13.61
N LYS A 125 0.19 -7.21 12.73
CA LYS A 125 0.57 -8.53 12.26
C LYS A 125 2.08 -8.66 12.36
N ILE A 126 2.55 -9.74 12.96
CA ILE A 126 3.96 -10.12 13.00
C ILE A 126 4.03 -11.54 12.45
N ASN A 127 4.96 -11.77 11.54
CA ASN A 127 5.19 -13.09 10.97
C ASN A 127 6.17 -13.82 11.86
N TYR A 128 5.83 -15.07 12.18
CA TYR A 128 6.70 -16.00 12.88
C TYR A 128 7.06 -17.13 11.92
N TYR A 129 8.31 -17.58 11.98
CA TYR A 129 8.70 -18.84 11.37
C TYR A 129 8.62 -19.88 12.47
N LEU A 130 7.71 -20.84 12.32
CA LEU A 130 7.41 -21.87 13.31
C LEU A 130 7.72 -23.24 12.71
N LEU A 131 8.11 -24.18 13.55
CA LEU A 131 8.23 -25.59 13.15
C LEU A 131 6.82 -26.21 12.97
N PRO A 132 6.64 -27.26 12.17
CA PRO A 132 5.31 -27.84 11.90
C PRO A 132 4.55 -28.35 13.13
N ASN A 133 5.27 -28.66 14.22
CA ASN A 133 4.70 -29.17 15.47
C ASN A 133 4.67 -28.11 16.59
N GLU A 134 5.04 -26.87 16.28
CA GLU A 134 5.03 -25.78 17.24
C GLU A 134 3.63 -25.16 17.30
N GLU A 135 3.16 -24.84 18.51
CA GLU A 135 1.88 -24.17 18.68
C GLU A 135 1.94 -22.73 18.18
N ASP A 136 0.83 -22.26 17.61
CA ASP A 136 0.73 -20.88 17.12
C ASP A 136 0.81 -19.89 18.29
N PRO A 137 1.73 -18.90 18.25
CA PRO A 137 1.90 -17.97 19.35
C PRO A 137 0.71 -17.03 19.48
N GLU A 138 0.03 -17.09 20.62
CA GLU A 138 -1.01 -16.14 20.98
C GLU A 138 -0.42 -14.81 21.46
N ARG A 139 -0.98 -13.71 20.97
CA ARG A 139 -0.59 -12.35 21.38
C ARG A 139 -1.76 -11.60 21.97
N PRO A 140 -2.15 -11.89 23.22
CA PRO A 140 -3.19 -11.13 23.90
C PRO A 140 -2.68 -9.69 24.13
N ILE A 141 -3.43 -8.72 23.63
CA ILE A 141 -3.15 -7.29 23.82
C ILE A 141 -4.23 -6.73 24.75
N LYS A 142 -3.83 -6.09 25.85
CA LYS A 142 -4.76 -5.28 26.68
C LYS A 142 -5.27 -4.11 25.84
N ASN A 143 -6.55 -3.75 25.99
CA ASN A 143 -7.39 -2.85 25.17
C ASN A 143 -6.77 -1.51 24.66
N SER A 144 -5.59 -1.11 25.12
CA SER A 144 -4.86 0.10 24.69
C SER A 144 -3.43 -0.26 24.26
N ILE A 145 -3.18 -0.26 22.94
CA ILE A 145 -1.81 -0.22 22.40
C ILE A 145 -1.29 1.20 22.54
N GLY A 146 -0.11 1.38 23.13
CA GLY A 146 0.57 2.68 23.17
C GLY A 146 0.76 3.22 21.75
N LYS A 147 0.26 4.43 21.50
CA LYS A 147 0.42 5.15 20.23
C LYS A 147 1.05 6.50 20.50
N VAL A 148 2.00 6.87 19.65
CA VAL A 148 2.64 8.18 19.68
C VAL A 148 2.50 8.79 18.30
N MET A 149 2.01 10.01 18.22
CA MET A 149 2.01 10.78 16.98
C MET A 149 3.36 11.48 16.84
N PHE A 150 3.89 11.50 15.61
CA PHE A 150 5.11 12.20 15.26
C PHE A 150 4.82 13.27 14.23
N LEU A 151 5.42 14.44 14.41
CA LEU A 151 5.58 15.45 13.37
C LEU A 151 6.87 15.17 12.61
N THR A 152 6.79 15.05 11.29
CA THR A 152 7.96 14.80 10.44
C THR A 152 8.09 15.91 9.41
N ALA A 153 9.28 16.47 9.27
CA ALA A 153 9.61 17.46 8.25
C ALA A 153 10.68 16.91 7.30
N VAL A 154 10.41 16.97 6.00
CA VAL A 154 11.29 16.49 4.93
C VAL A 154 11.29 17.47 3.76
N ALA A 155 12.46 17.75 3.22
CA ALA A 155 12.67 18.49 1.99
C ALA A 155 13.25 17.58 0.89
N ARG A 156 13.34 18.12 -0.32
CA ARG A 156 13.95 17.39 -1.45
C ARG A 156 15.43 17.09 -1.16
N PRO A 157 15.89 15.83 -1.31
CA PRO A 157 17.31 15.50 -1.22
C PRO A 157 18.13 16.23 -2.30
N ARG A 158 19.36 16.63 -1.95
CA ARG A 158 20.29 17.32 -2.86
C ARG A 158 21.55 16.48 -3.04
N PHE A 159 22.11 16.55 -4.24
CA PHE A 159 23.30 15.82 -4.66
C PHE A 159 24.27 16.80 -5.31
N ASP A 160 25.57 16.52 -5.21
CA ASP A 160 26.61 17.24 -5.97
C ASP A 160 26.68 16.75 -7.42
N GLU A 161 27.59 17.32 -8.22
CA GLU A 161 27.80 16.96 -9.64
C GLU A 161 28.32 15.53 -9.81
N ASP A 162 29.03 15.00 -8.82
CA ASP A 162 29.56 13.64 -8.79
C ASP A 162 28.51 12.60 -8.34
N GLY A 163 27.31 13.05 -7.97
CA GLY A 163 26.19 12.21 -7.53
C GLY A 163 26.25 11.81 -6.05
N ASN A 164 27.13 12.40 -5.24
CA ASN A 164 27.14 12.22 -3.80
C ASN A 164 26.04 13.04 -3.13
N MET A 165 25.40 12.45 -2.13
CA MET A 165 24.29 13.08 -1.41
C MET A 165 24.81 14.16 -0.43
N THR A 166 24.61 15.43 -0.77
CA THR A 166 24.98 16.58 0.08
C THR A 166 23.92 16.89 1.13
N PHE A 167 22.65 16.63 0.82
CA PHE A 167 21.54 16.82 1.77
C PHE A 167 20.53 15.70 1.62
N SER A 168 20.28 14.97 2.71
CA SER A 168 19.38 13.81 2.69
C SER A 168 17.89 14.15 2.59
N GLY A 169 17.52 15.43 2.69
CA GLY A 169 16.13 15.86 2.77
C GLY A 169 15.50 15.69 4.15
N LYS A 170 16.09 14.90 5.06
CA LYS A 170 15.53 14.67 6.40
C LYS A 170 15.84 15.86 7.31
N ILE A 171 14.80 16.56 7.76
CA ILE A 171 14.95 17.73 8.64
C ILE A 171 14.77 17.32 10.10
N GLY A 172 13.70 16.59 10.41
CA GLY A 172 13.48 16.15 11.77
C GLY A 172 12.20 15.35 11.97
N VAL A 173 12.16 14.68 13.12
CA VAL A 173 11.02 13.89 13.59
C VAL A 173 10.82 14.20 15.08
N TRP A 174 9.65 14.73 15.44
CA TRP A 174 9.34 15.16 16.80
C TRP A 174 8.10 14.44 17.33
N PRO A 175 8.20 13.69 18.44
CA PRO A 175 7.03 13.05 19.06
C PRO A 175 6.16 14.09 19.79
N PHE A 176 4.84 13.99 19.62
CA PHE A 176 3.87 14.73 20.43
C PHE A 176 3.75 14.12 21.83
N VAL A 177 4.70 14.43 22.70
CA VAL A 177 4.75 13.90 24.07
C VAL A 177 5.01 15.00 25.10
N ARG A 178 4.36 14.88 26.26
CA ARG A 178 4.62 15.71 27.44
C ARG A 178 5.20 14.84 28.54
N VAL A 179 6.22 15.35 29.21
CA VAL A 179 6.73 14.75 30.44
C VAL A 179 5.82 15.19 31.58
N THR A 180 5.18 14.23 32.25
CA THR A 180 4.26 14.46 33.37
C THR A 180 4.62 13.53 34.53
N ALA A 181 4.60 14.05 35.76
CA ALA A 181 4.81 13.23 36.95
C ALA A 181 3.62 12.30 37.19
N ALA A 182 3.88 11.10 37.72
CA ALA A 182 2.84 10.16 38.11
C ALA A 182 1.87 10.79 39.12
N ALA A 183 0.60 10.92 38.74
CA ALA A 183 -0.43 11.36 39.68
C ALA A 183 -0.74 10.31 40.76
N LYS A 184 -0.67 9.02 40.40
CA LYS A 184 -1.01 7.87 41.25
C LYS A 184 0.12 6.84 41.21
N ARG A 185 0.33 6.17 42.35
CA ARG A 185 1.14 4.95 42.44
C ARG A 185 0.41 3.82 41.72
N SER A 186 1.15 2.99 41.00
CA SER A 186 0.69 1.72 40.44
C SER A 186 1.65 0.60 40.82
N LYS A 187 1.29 -0.66 40.55
CA LYS A 187 2.16 -1.82 40.81
C LYS A 187 3.55 -1.68 40.14
N ASN A 188 3.61 -1.01 39.00
CA ASN A 188 4.80 -0.91 38.17
C ASN A 188 5.49 0.47 38.26
N ARG A 189 4.97 1.38 39.08
CA ARG A 189 5.49 2.76 39.14
C ARG A 189 5.07 3.50 40.41
N GLU A 190 6.01 4.22 41.02
CA GLU A 190 5.72 5.10 42.16
C GLU A 190 5.03 6.41 41.77
N LYS A 191 4.44 7.09 42.75
CA LYS A 191 3.91 8.45 42.57
C LYS A 191 5.11 9.40 42.35
N GLY A 192 4.97 10.40 41.48
CA GLY A 192 6.06 11.32 41.13
C GLY A 192 6.97 10.89 39.97
N THR A 193 7.04 9.61 39.60
CA THR A 193 7.92 9.16 38.50
C THR A 193 7.55 9.85 37.18
N LEU A 194 8.55 10.44 36.50
CA LEU A 194 8.36 11.13 35.23
C LEU A 194 7.95 10.16 34.12
N GLU A 195 6.82 10.43 33.47
CA GLU A 195 6.31 9.66 32.34
C GLU A 195 6.12 10.53 31.11
N ARG A 196 6.45 9.97 29.95
CA ARG A 196 6.09 10.56 28.66
C ARG A 196 4.69 10.11 28.28
N LYS A 197 3.76 11.05 28.18
CA LYS A 197 2.39 10.80 27.72
C LYS A 197 2.17 11.45 26.37
N SER A 198 1.43 10.78 25.49
CA SER A 198 1.01 11.37 24.23
C SER A 198 0.09 12.57 24.50
N ILE A 199 0.27 13.61 23.69
CA ILE A 199 -0.55 14.82 23.74
C ILE A 199 -1.63 14.69 22.65
N ILE A 200 -2.82 15.23 22.92
CA ILE A 200 -3.84 15.41 21.88
C ILE A 200 -3.38 16.57 21.00
N VAL A 201 -3.22 16.30 19.71
CA VAL A 201 -2.74 17.31 18.76
C VAL A 201 -3.87 18.26 18.42
N THR A 202 -3.78 19.48 18.94
CA THR A 202 -4.66 20.61 18.61
C THR A 202 -3.91 21.59 17.70
N ARG A 203 -4.64 22.54 17.11
CA ARG A 203 -4.05 23.60 16.26
C ARG A 203 -2.92 24.35 16.97
N ASP A 204 -3.09 24.67 18.25
CA ASP A 204 -2.10 25.43 19.03
C ASP A 204 -0.84 24.61 19.29
N VAL A 205 -0.99 23.33 19.66
CA VAL A 205 0.13 22.40 19.83
C VAL A 205 0.90 22.23 18.52
N MET A 206 0.19 22.16 17.38
CA MET A 206 0.83 22.12 16.07
C MET A 206 1.62 23.39 15.77
N GLY A 207 1.03 24.56 15.98
CA GLY A 207 1.69 25.85 15.80
C GLY A 207 2.95 25.96 16.66
N GLU A 208 2.86 25.57 17.93
CA GLU A 208 3.99 25.54 18.86
C GLU A 208 5.12 24.64 18.35
N TYR A 209 4.80 23.42 17.89
CA TYR A 209 5.80 22.50 17.36
C TYR A 209 6.46 23.03 16.09
N ILE A 210 5.71 23.67 15.19
CA ILE A 210 6.29 24.27 13.99
C ILE A 210 7.26 25.39 14.38
N ILE A 211 6.84 26.31 15.27
CA ILE A 211 7.64 27.48 15.67
C ILE A 211 8.87 27.05 16.48
N GLN A 212 8.72 26.14 17.44
CA GLN A 212 9.80 25.78 18.36
C GLN A 212 10.70 24.65 17.86
N LYS A 213 10.24 23.83 16.91
CA LYS A 213 10.98 22.65 16.43
C LYS A 213 11.31 22.75 14.95
N VAL A 214 10.31 22.92 14.09
CA VAL A 214 10.50 22.84 12.63
C VAL A 214 11.29 24.04 12.11
N VAL A 215 10.89 25.27 12.46
CA VAL A 215 11.55 26.50 11.97
C VAL A 215 13.03 26.55 12.40
N PRO A 216 13.40 26.33 13.67
CA PRO A 216 14.80 26.29 14.08
C PRO A 216 15.58 25.17 13.38
N ALA A 217 14.96 24.01 13.15
CA ALA A 217 15.62 22.93 12.44
C ALA A 217 15.89 23.27 10.97
N ILE A 218 15.00 24.03 10.32
CA ILE A 218 15.23 24.53 8.96
C ILE A 218 16.35 25.58 8.93
N GLN A 219 16.40 26.47 9.92
CA GLN A 219 17.43 27.51 10.03
C GLN A 219 18.84 26.95 10.30
N ALA A 220 18.92 25.73 10.82
CA ALA A 220 20.17 25.04 11.11
C ALA A 220 20.71 24.20 9.93
N LEU A 221 20.00 24.13 8.81
CA LEU A 221 20.41 23.44 7.57
C LEU A 221 21.29 24.34 6.69
#